data_AF-A0A937N109-F1
#
_entry.id   AF-A0A937N109-F1
#
_cell.length_a   1.000
_cell.length_b   1.000
_cell.length_c   1.000
_cell.angle_alpha   90.00
_cell.angle_beta   90.00
_cell.angle_gamma   90.00
#
_symmetry.space_group_name_H-M   'P 1'
#
loop_
_entity.id
_entity.type
_entity.pdbx_description
1 polymer ?
#
loop_
_entity_poly.entity_id
_entity_poly.type
_entity_poly.pdbx_seq_one_letter_code
_entity_poly.pdbx_strand_id
1 'polypeptide(L)'
;MNNGIRFVKYAVLILYLSLSYSGAFAYEVCTSDFAPYKELKWQNSNATYYINTSGGPSGSLSAIEAGMQTWTEVGSSDFSFIPGGTTTSTAHETYDSTNIATFGLLEVGTVAENAYWYNTVTGELLDSDIRFNTYYTWTTNGSGDYDVQNVGAHEYGHSLCLKDLYNSADSEKTMYGYVSSGETKKQTLDQDDIDGITYIYTCPNLSARIVDLPPVYYSAFQVVYDNAGDGDTIQSHTVVFSEDIYIDHNKSVVHEGGFNCDYNDPPIGRTTLNGNMIISAGSLTIAGGAFKVQ
;
A
#
# COMPACT_ATOMS: atom_id res chain seq x y z
N MET A 1 -27.92 -14.07 18.78
CA MET A 1 -27.40 -14.75 17.58
C MET A 1 -26.24 -13.90 17.12
N ASN A 2 -25.02 -14.43 17.13
CA ASN A 2 -23.85 -13.70 16.61
C ASN A 2 -24.12 -13.51 15.12
N ASN A 3 -24.28 -12.28 14.63
CA ASN A 3 -24.59 -12.01 13.22
C ASN A 3 -23.44 -12.37 12.26
N GLY A 4 -22.45 -13.14 12.71
CA GLY A 4 -21.29 -13.54 11.92
C GLY A 4 -20.34 -12.41 11.61
N ILE A 5 -20.48 -11.23 12.23
CA ILE A 5 -19.67 -10.04 12.00
C ILE A 5 -18.99 -9.64 13.31
N ARG A 6 -17.71 -9.27 13.26
CA ARG A 6 -16.93 -8.86 14.43
C ARG A 6 -16.13 -7.60 14.15
N PHE A 7 -16.00 -6.78 15.18
CA PHE A 7 -15.27 -5.51 15.19
C PHE A 7 -13.89 -5.67 15.82
N VAL A 8 -12.87 -5.05 15.24
CA VAL A 8 -11.49 -4.99 15.75
C VAL A 8 -10.96 -3.58 15.54
N LYS A 9 -10.03 -3.16 16.39
CA LYS A 9 -9.31 -1.91 16.21
C LYS A 9 -7.84 -2.01 16.57
N TYR A 10 -7.01 -1.28 15.84
CA TYR A 10 -5.59 -1.10 16.04
C TYR A 10 -5.27 0.39 16.12
N ALA A 11 -4.21 0.74 16.85
CA ALA A 11 -3.89 2.12 17.13
C ALA A 11 -2.37 2.32 17.14
N VAL A 12 -1.89 3.31 16.39
CA VAL A 12 -0.51 3.79 16.55
C VAL A 12 -0.40 4.63 17.81
N LEU A 13 0.56 4.27 18.66
CA LEU A 13 0.80 4.90 19.93
C LEU A 13 2.00 5.86 19.89
N ILE A 14 2.04 6.81 20.81
CA ILE A 14 3.23 7.63 21.03
C ILE A 14 4.38 6.75 21.53
N LEU A 15 5.57 6.91 20.93
CA LEU A 15 6.77 6.26 21.44
C LEU A 15 7.17 6.85 22.81
N TYR A 16 6.98 6.06 23.87
CA TYR A 16 7.70 6.24 25.14
C TYR A 16 8.86 5.24 25.15
N LEU A 17 10.09 5.74 25.21
CA LEU A 17 11.34 4.96 25.16
C LEU A 17 11.20 3.62 25.93
N SER A 18 11.22 2.49 25.22
CA SER A 18 11.26 1.17 25.83
C SER A 18 12.30 0.29 25.14
N LEU A 19 13.18 -0.32 25.95
CA LEU A 19 14.26 -1.19 25.51
C LEU A 19 13.93 -2.62 25.93
N SER A 20 13.53 -3.43 24.98
CA SER A 20 13.56 -4.89 25.10
C SER A 20 13.85 -5.51 23.74
N TYR A 21 14.74 -6.51 23.75
CA TYR A 21 15.31 -7.17 22.58
C TYR A 21 14.86 -8.63 22.54
N SER A 22 14.25 -9.06 21.44
CA SER A 22 14.19 -10.47 21.06
C SER A 22 14.20 -10.59 19.55
N GLY A 23 15.23 -11.24 18.99
CA GLY A 23 15.33 -11.44 17.55
C GLY A 23 14.31 -12.44 17.03
N ALA A 24 13.25 -11.95 16.41
CA ALA A 24 12.51 -12.63 15.36
C ALA A 24 11.87 -11.55 14.49
N PHE A 25 12.41 -11.35 13.30
CA PHE A 25 11.84 -10.46 12.28
C PHE A 25 10.78 -11.27 11.56
N ALA A 26 9.51 -10.99 11.83
CA ALA A 26 8.41 -11.53 11.07
C ALA A 26 7.23 -10.58 11.15
N TYR A 27 6.63 -10.31 10.00
CA TYR A 27 5.33 -9.66 9.92
C TYR A 27 4.30 -10.50 10.67
N GLU A 28 3.29 -9.82 11.21
CA GLU A 28 2.16 -10.47 11.85
C GLU A 28 0.87 -10.13 11.12
N VAL A 29 0.07 -11.15 10.80
CA VAL A 29 -1.22 -10.99 10.12
C VAL A 29 -2.39 -11.23 11.09
N CYS A 30 -3.53 -10.60 10.81
CA CYS A 30 -4.76 -10.80 11.56
C CYS A 30 -5.36 -12.17 11.26
N THR A 31 -5.92 -12.79 12.29
CA THR A 31 -6.65 -14.06 12.20
C THR A 31 -7.98 -13.98 12.92
N SER A 32 -8.95 -14.80 12.54
CA SER A 32 -10.20 -14.95 13.29
C SER A 32 -9.94 -15.41 14.73
N ASP A 33 -10.80 -15.03 15.67
CA ASP A 33 -10.64 -15.39 17.09
C ASP A 33 -10.80 -16.89 17.41
N PHE A 34 -11.48 -17.64 16.54
CA PHE A 34 -11.89 -19.02 16.83
C PHE A 34 -11.29 -20.00 15.83
N ALA A 35 -10.97 -21.20 16.32
CA ALA A 35 -10.49 -22.30 15.51
C ALA A 35 -11.62 -22.91 14.64
N PRO A 36 -11.32 -23.39 13.41
CA PRO A 36 -10.05 -23.23 12.71
C PRO A 36 -9.81 -21.76 12.36
N TYR A 37 -8.61 -21.25 12.70
CA TYR A 37 -8.25 -19.86 12.47
C TYR A 37 -8.26 -19.57 10.96
N LYS A 38 -8.77 -18.40 10.60
CA LYS A 38 -8.81 -17.89 9.24
C LYS A 38 -8.00 -16.62 9.15
N GLU A 39 -7.15 -16.53 8.14
CA GLU A 39 -6.55 -15.26 7.77
C GLU A 39 -7.65 -14.28 7.38
N LEU A 40 -7.50 -13.06 7.88
CA LEU A 40 -8.43 -12.00 7.57
C LEU A 40 -7.96 -11.22 6.35
N LYS A 41 -8.83 -11.05 5.37
CA LYS A 41 -8.51 -10.29 4.15
C LYS A 41 -9.76 -9.83 3.42
N TRP A 42 -9.61 -8.77 2.64
CA TRP A 42 -10.57 -8.42 1.58
C TRP A 42 -10.75 -9.58 0.60
N GLN A 43 -12.01 -9.87 0.26
CA GLN A 43 -12.34 -10.92 -0.68
C GLN A 43 -11.94 -10.56 -2.12
N ASN A 44 -12.08 -9.28 -2.47
CA ASN A 44 -11.53 -8.70 -3.69
C ASN A 44 -10.13 -8.17 -3.38
N SER A 45 -9.19 -8.26 -4.33
CA SER A 45 -7.85 -7.65 -4.20
C SER A 45 -7.88 -6.11 -4.30
N ASN A 46 -8.91 -5.46 -3.79
CA ASN A 46 -8.99 -4.01 -3.70
C ASN A 46 -9.91 -3.55 -2.56
N ALA A 47 -9.69 -2.31 -2.12
CA ALA A 47 -10.59 -1.59 -1.23
C ALA A 47 -10.63 -0.10 -1.61
N THR A 48 -11.84 0.45 -1.75
CA THR A 48 -12.03 1.87 -2.03
C THR A 48 -12.12 2.66 -0.74
N TYR A 49 -11.42 3.78 -0.64
CA TYR A 49 -11.45 4.69 0.51
C TYR A 49 -11.93 6.09 0.14
N TYR A 50 -12.86 6.64 0.90
CA TYR A 50 -13.23 8.06 0.83
C TYR A 50 -12.48 8.86 1.90
N ILE A 51 -12.19 10.12 1.63
CA ILE A 51 -11.33 10.93 2.51
C ILE A 51 -12.06 12.19 2.96
N ASN A 52 -12.16 12.40 4.27
CA ASN A 52 -12.56 13.68 4.84
C ASN A 52 -11.36 14.38 5.45
N THR A 53 -10.90 15.45 4.80
CA THR A 53 -9.72 16.23 5.24
C THR A 53 -10.05 17.28 6.30
N SER A 54 -11.30 17.43 6.72
CA SER A 54 -11.71 18.43 7.71
C SER A 54 -11.09 18.12 9.07
N GLY A 55 -10.30 19.06 9.60
CA GLY A 55 -9.55 18.89 10.85
C GLY A 55 -8.06 18.55 10.65
N GLY A 56 -7.66 18.19 9.42
CA GLY A 56 -6.27 17.98 9.04
C GLY A 56 -5.59 19.23 8.44
N PRO A 57 -4.26 19.19 8.24
CA PRO A 57 -3.49 20.28 7.62
C PRO A 57 -3.75 20.37 6.11
N SER A 58 -3.28 21.45 5.49
CA SER A 58 -3.27 21.57 4.03
C SER A 58 -2.45 20.43 3.39
N GLY A 59 -2.92 19.91 2.26
CA GLY A 59 -2.30 18.78 1.57
C GLY A 59 -2.68 17.40 2.11
N SER A 60 -3.56 17.30 3.13
CA SER A 60 -3.96 16.01 3.72
C SER A 60 -4.49 15.01 2.70
N LEU A 61 -5.26 15.46 1.71
CA LEU A 61 -5.76 14.57 0.65
C LEU A 61 -4.62 13.82 -0.04
N SER A 62 -3.64 14.57 -0.55
CA SER A 62 -2.49 14.00 -1.26
C SER A 62 -1.59 13.15 -0.34
N ALA A 63 -1.43 13.54 0.92
CA ALA A 63 -0.64 12.76 1.89
C ALA A 63 -1.30 11.42 2.25
N ILE A 64 -2.63 11.41 2.41
CA ILE A 64 -3.40 10.18 2.67
C ILE A 64 -3.38 9.27 1.43
N GLU A 65 -3.61 9.83 0.24
CA GLU A 65 -3.48 9.10 -1.03
C GLU A 65 -2.08 8.51 -1.23
N ALA A 66 -1.02 9.24 -0.87
CA ALA A 66 0.33 8.72 -0.91
C ALA A 66 0.54 7.56 0.07
N GLY A 67 -0.05 7.62 1.27
CA GLY A 67 -0.02 6.52 2.23
C GLY A 67 -0.79 5.27 1.79
N MET A 68 -1.86 5.43 0.99
CA MET A 68 -2.49 4.28 0.30
C MET A 68 -1.57 3.71 -0.78
N GLN A 69 -0.94 4.60 -1.55
CA GLN A 69 -0.15 4.24 -2.71
C GLN A 69 1.08 3.40 -2.35
N THR A 70 1.66 3.57 -1.15
CA THR A 70 2.78 2.73 -0.68
C THR A 70 2.45 1.24 -0.69
N TRP A 71 1.20 0.87 -0.41
CA TRP A 71 0.74 -0.52 -0.42
C TRP A 71 0.25 -0.98 -1.80
N THR A 72 -0.36 -0.07 -2.58
CA THR A 72 -0.83 -0.36 -3.94
C THR A 72 0.33 -0.61 -4.92
N GLU A 73 1.51 -0.03 -4.68
CA GLU A 73 2.68 -0.16 -5.58
C GLU A 73 3.59 -1.36 -5.25
N VAL A 74 3.15 -2.27 -4.38
CA VAL A 74 3.91 -3.49 -4.04
C VAL A 74 3.75 -4.53 -5.16
N GLY A 75 4.78 -4.65 -6.02
CA GLY A 75 4.70 -5.47 -7.23
C GLY A 75 4.56 -6.98 -7.01
N SER A 76 4.81 -7.48 -5.81
CA SER A 76 4.58 -8.87 -5.39
C SER A 76 3.18 -9.09 -4.79
N SER A 77 2.38 -8.02 -4.65
CA SER A 77 1.00 -8.07 -4.19
C SER A 77 0.01 -7.79 -5.32
N ASP A 78 -1.14 -8.47 -5.31
CA ASP A 78 -2.28 -8.18 -6.20
C ASP A 78 -3.24 -7.13 -5.62
N PHE A 79 -2.97 -6.61 -4.42
CA PHE A 79 -3.88 -5.70 -3.76
C PHE A 79 -3.75 -4.25 -4.27
N SER A 80 -4.87 -3.54 -4.37
CA SER A 80 -4.90 -2.11 -4.68
C SER A 80 -5.90 -1.33 -3.83
N PHE A 81 -5.43 -0.30 -3.13
CA PHE A 81 -6.33 0.74 -2.63
C PHE A 81 -6.78 1.66 -3.75
N ILE A 82 -8.07 1.97 -3.77
CA ILE A 82 -8.70 2.84 -4.77
C ILE A 82 -9.12 4.15 -4.10
N PRO A 83 -8.61 5.32 -4.54
CA PRO A 83 -9.12 6.61 -4.06
C PRO A 83 -10.57 6.81 -4.52
N GLY A 84 -11.51 6.80 -3.57
CA GLY A 84 -12.93 7.08 -3.81
C GLY A 84 -13.25 8.58 -3.92
N GLY A 85 -12.27 9.45 -3.62
CA GLY A 85 -12.42 10.90 -3.61
C GLY A 85 -12.80 11.46 -2.24
N THR A 86 -13.13 12.75 -2.20
CA THR A 86 -13.43 13.46 -0.95
C THR A 86 -14.86 13.26 -0.47
N THR A 87 -15.06 13.20 0.84
CA THR A 87 -16.38 13.14 1.49
C THR A 87 -16.48 14.12 2.66
N THR A 88 -17.71 14.43 3.09
CA THR A 88 -17.99 15.22 4.30
C THR A 88 -18.39 14.35 5.49
N SER A 89 -18.52 13.03 5.31
CA SER A 89 -18.82 12.10 6.39
C SER A 89 -17.71 12.12 7.44
N THR A 90 -18.09 12.04 8.71
CA THR A 90 -17.17 11.92 9.85
C THR A 90 -17.31 10.55 10.52
N ALA A 91 -17.83 9.56 9.80
CA ALA A 91 -17.96 8.19 10.29
C ALA A 91 -16.60 7.63 10.73
N HIS A 92 -16.63 6.88 11.82
CA HIS A 92 -15.51 6.12 12.37
C HIS A 92 -16.10 5.14 13.38
N GLU A 93 -15.55 3.93 13.46
CA GLU A 93 -16.14 2.83 14.23
C GLU A 93 -17.62 2.56 13.81
N THR A 94 -17.96 2.80 12.53
CA THR A 94 -19.32 2.61 12.00
C THR A 94 -19.32 1.57 10.88
N TYR A 95 -20.07 0.47 11.05
CA TYR A 95 -20.24 -0.51 9.99
C TYR A 95 -21.30 -0.03 8.97
N ASP A 96 -20.87 0.68 7.93
CA ASP A 96 -21.72 1.23 6.87
C ASP A 96 -21.30 0.81 5.44
N SER A 97 -20.32 -0.11 5.36
CA SER A 97 -19.71 -0.60 4.11
C SER A 97 -18.98 0.48 3.31
N THR A 98 -18.58 1.58 3.96
CA THR A 98 -17.84 2.68 3.36
C THR A 98 -16.55 2.93 4.12
N ASN A 99 -15.45 2.39 3.60
CA ASN A 99 -14.15 2.68 4.18
C ASN A 99 -13.83 4.18 4.07
N ILE A 100 -13.50 4.80 5.20
CA ILE A 100 -13.25 6.24 5.26
C ILE A 100 -12.00 6.56 6.08
N ALA A 101 -11.21 7.52 5.59
CA ALA A 101 -10.14 8.15 6.35
C ALA A 101 -10.58 9.55 6.81
N THR A 102 -10.57 9.80 8.12
CA THR A 102 -11.07 11.05 8.73
C THR A 102 -10.12 11.64 9.75
N PHE A 103 -10.27 12.93 10.06
CA PHE A 103 -9.68 13.53 11.26
C PHE A 103 -10.76 13.69 12.33
N GLY A 104 -10.43 13.37 13.58
CA GLY A 104 -11.34 13.54 14.72
C GLY A 104 -10.65 13.28 16.05
N LEU A 105 -11.29 13.62 17.17
CA LEU A 105 -10.72 13.36 18.49
C LEU A 105 -10.68 11.85 18.79
N LEU A 106 -9.53 11.40 19.28
CA LEU A 106 -9.30 10.10 19.90
C LEU A 106 -8.66 10.29 21.29
N GLU A 107 -8.47 9.19 22.04
CA GLU A 107 -7.85 9.24 23.36
C GLU A 107 -6.40 9.76 23.31
N VAL A 108 -5.99 10.47 24.38
CA VAL A 108 -4.61 10.93 24.53
C VAL A 108 -3.71 9.71 24.69
N GLY A 109 -2.62 9.68 23.93
CA GLY A 109 -1.72 8.53 23.74
C GLY A 109 -1.87 7.83 22.38
N THR A 110 -3.01 7.97 21.72
CA THR A 110 -3.31 7.38 20.40
C THR A 110 -3.17 8.41 19.28
N VAL A 111 -2.23 8.23 18.36
CA VAL A 111 -1.98 9.19 17.27
C VAL A 111 -2.98 8.99 16.13
N ALA A 112 -3.28 7.76 15.76
CA ALA A 112 -4.36 7.39 14.86
C ALA A 112 -4.90 6.00 15.21
N GLU A 113 -6.06 5.66 14.65
CA GLU A 113 -6.72 4.37 14.86
C GLU A 113 -7.29 3.85 13.54
N ASN A 114 -7.08 2.57 13.26
CA ASN A 114 -7.79 1.81 12.25
C ASN A 114 -8.80 0.89 12.93
N ALA A 115 -10.04 0.93 12.48
CA ALA A 115 -11.11 0.10 13.00
C ALA A 115 -11.73 -0.69 11.84
N TYR A 116 -11.83 -2.01 11.95
CA TYR A 116 -12.34 -2.85 10.85
C TYR A 116 -13.34 -3.90 11.32
N TRP A 117 -14.13 -4.37 10.35
CA TRP A 117 -15.11 -5.43 10.53
C TRP A 117 -14.81 -6.58 9.61
N TYR A 118 -15.05 -7.79 10.11
CA TYR A 118 -14.89 -8.99 9.30
C TYR A 118 -15.98 -10.01 9.56
N ASN A 119 -16.23 -10.85 8.56
CA ASN A 119 -17.11 -11.99 8.66
C ASN A 119 -16.39 -13.14 9.39
N THR A 120 -16.86 -13.50 10.59
CA THR A 120 -16.25 -14.54 11.42
C THR A 120 -16.30 -15.94 10.80
N VAL A 121 -17.21 -16.15 9.85
CA VAL A 121 -17.35 -17.43 9.15
C VAL A 121 -16.40 -17.52 7.97
N THR A 122 -16.14 -16.44 7.23
CA THR A 122 -15.29 -16.51 6.02
C THR A 122 -13.87 -15.99 6.24
N GLY A 123 -13.67 -15.08 7.20
CA GLY A 123 -12.44 -14.28 7.34
C GLY A 123 -12.44 -13.02 6.46
N GLU A 124 -13.50 -12.77 5.72
CA GLU A 124 -13.60 -11.63 4.82
C GLU A 124 -13.67 -10.31 5.58
N LEU A 125 -12.80 -9.35 5.25
CA LEU A 125 -12.93 -7.95 5.64
C LEU A 125 -14.12 -7.33 4.92
N LEU A 126 -14.93 -6.60 5.68
CA LEU A 126 -16.21 -6.03 5.23
C LEU A 126 -16.19 -4.50 5.23
N ASP A 127 -15.40 -3.90 6.11
CA ASP A 127 -15.36 -2.46 6.35
C ASP A 127 -14.10 -2.09 7.14
N SER A 128 -13.54 -0.91 6.95
CA SER A 128 -12.35 -0.40 7.63
C SER A 128 -12.29 1.13 7.61
N ASP A 129 -12.29 1.73 8.80
CA ASP A 129 -12.25 3.17 9.03
C ASP A 129 -10.91 3.56 9.63
N ILE A 130 -10.34 4.68 9.17
CA ILE A 130 -9.15 5.31 9.73
C ILE A 130 -9.52 6.65 10.35
N ARG A 131 -9.02 6.91 11.56
CA ARG A 131 -9.12 8.23 12.20
C ARG A 131 -7.76 8.73 12.67
N PHE A 132 -7.38 9.91 12.19
CA PHE A 132 -6.23 10.68 12.65
C PHE A 132 -6.65 11.58 13.83
N ASN A 133 -5.95 11.46 14.96
CA ASN A 133 -6.34 12.15 16.20
C ASN A 133 -6.08 13.68 16.13
N THR A 134 -7.14 14.48 16.21
CA THR A 134 -7.05 15.96 16.23
C THR A 134 -6.61 16.54 17.58
N TYR A 135 -6.38 15.71 18.59
CA TYR A 135 -5.69 16.12 19.81
C TYR A 135 -4.24 16.55 19.52
N TYR A 136 -3.61 15.96 18.49
CA TYR A 136 -2.26 16.31 18.07
C TYR A 136 -2.24 17.22 16.84
N THR A 137 -1.10 17.86 16.63
CA THR A 137 -0.84 18.66 15.43
C THR A 137 -0.27 17.75 14.33
N TRP A 138 -0.53 18.13 13.09
CA TRP A 138 -0.24 17.32 11.90
C TRP A 138 0.45 18.15 10.83
N THR A 139 1.35 17.53 10.07
CA THR A 139 1.99 18.09 8.88
C THR A 139 1.92 17.14 7.69
N THR A 140 2.24 17.66 6.51
CA THR A 140 2.30 16.90 5.24
C THR A 140 3.66 17.07 4.57
N ASN A 141 4.65 17.57 5.31
CA ASN A 141 5.98 17.89 4.83
C ASN A 141 7.08 17.20 5.63
N GLY A 142 6.72 16.25 6.51
CA GLY A 142 7.67 15.50 7.31
C GLY A 142 8.46 16.31 8.35
N SER A 143 7.91 17.39 8.91
CA SER A 143 8.66 18.24 9.84
C SER A 143 7.84 18.69 11.06
N GLY A 144 8.47 18.70 12.23
CA GLY A 144 7.93 19.28 13.47
C GLY A 144 6.89 18.42 14.18
N ASP A 145 5.76 18.11 13.53
CA ASP A 145 4.64 17.36 14.10
C ASP A 145 4.44 16.00 13.40
N TYR A 146 3.34 15.29 13.70
CA TYR A 146 3.06 13.99 13.07
C TYR A 146 2.80 14.16 11.57
N ASP A 147 3.44 13.32 10.76
CA ASP A 147 3.28 13.36 9.31
C ASP A 147 2.09 12.49 8.86
N VAL A 148 1.19 13.09 8.09
CA VAL A 148 -0.06 12.44 7.64
C VAL A 148 0.22 11.22 6.75
N GLN A 149 1.22 11.28 5.85
CA GLN A 149 1.56 10.14 5.00
C GLN A 149 2.21 9.02 5.81
N ASN A 150 3.14 9.35 6.71
CA ASN A 150 3.83 8.40 7.57
C ASN A 150 2.84 7.60 8.44
N VAL A 151 1.94 8.29 9.14
CA VAL A 151 0.94 7.61 9.98
C VAL A 151 -0.12 6.94 9.10
N GLY A 152 -0.55 7.58 8.01
CA GLY A 152 -1.53 7.00 7.10
C GLY A 152 -1.09 5.67 6.52
N ALA A 153 0.17 5.56 6.07
CA ALA A 153 0.74 4.31 5.57
C ALA A 153 0.68 3.19 6.62
N HIS A 154 0.97 3.48 7.89
CA HIS A 154 0.80 2.51 8.96
C HIS A 154 -0.67 2.05 9.11
N GLU A 155 -1.60 3.01 9.21
CA GLU A 155 -3.02 2.69 9.41
C GLU A 155 -3.62 1.91 8.22
N TYR A 156 -3.14 2.16 7.00
CA TYR A 156 -3.53 1.37 5.83
C TYR A 156 -2.98 -0.06 5.87
N GLY A 157 -1.86 -0.31 6.56
CA GLY A 157 -1.40 -1.68 6.82
C GLY A 157 -2.39 -2.47 7.68
N HIS A 158 -3.03 -1.83 8.66
CA HIS A 158 -4.14 -2.45 9.41
C HIS A 158 -5.38 -2.71 8.55
N SER A 159 -5.69 -1.84 7.59
CA SER A 159 -6.74 -2.08 6.59
C SER A 159 -6.47 -3.31 5.72
N LEU A 160 -5.22 -3.78 5.65
CA LEU A 160 -4.80 -5.01 4.97
C LEU A 160 -4.69 -6.21 5.90
N CYS A 161 -5.04 -6.04 7.18
CA CYS A 161 -4.87 -7.05 8.23
C CYS A 161 -3.41 -7.38 8.58
N LEU A 162 -2.52 -6.39 8.53
CA LEU A 162 -1.22 -6.45 9.22
C LEU A 162 -1.37 -5.93 10.66
N LYS A 163 -0.71 -6.58 11.62
CA LYS A 163 -0.71 -6.17 13.02
C LYS A 163 0.44 -5.22 13.33
N ASP A 164 0.29 -4.50 14.42
CA ASP A 164 1.40 -3.79 15.04
C ASP A 164 2.55 -4.73 15.42
N LEU A 165 3.76 -4.23 15.19
CA LEU A 165 5.00 -4.79 15.69
C LEU A 165 5.53 -3.89 16.82
N TYR A 166 5.99 -4.48 17.91
CA TYR A 166 6.42 -3.73 19.10
C TYR A 166 7.87 -4.02 19.52
N ASN A 167 8.59 -4.87 18.79
CA ASN A 167 9.99 -5.12 19.11
C ASN A 167 10.83 -3.90 18.78
N SER A 168 11.84 -3.60 19.60
CA SER A 168 12.80 -2.53 19.27
C SER A 168 13.54 -2.77 17.95
N ALA A 169 13.70 -4.02 17.52
CA ALA A 169 14.29 -4.36 16.22
C ALA A 169 13.38 -4.03 15.02
N ASP A 170 12.07 -3.86 15.26
CA ASP A 170 11.09 -3.50 14.24
C ASP A 170 10.95 -1.98 14.07
N SER A 171 11.75 -1.18 14.78
CA SER A 171 11.54 0.26 14.89
C SER A 171 11.51 0.99 13.56
N GLU A 172 12.18 0.46 12.53
CA GLU A 172 12.25 1.06 11.20
C GLU A 172 11.13 0.61 10.25
N LYS A 173 10.30 -0.37 10.66
CA LYS A 173 9.21 -0.91 9.84
C LYS A 173 8.00 0.01 9.83
N THR A 174 7.25 -0.02 8.73
CA THR A 174 5.98 0.70 8.63
C THR A 174 5.02 0.23 9.71
N MET A 175 4.90 -1.08 9.95
CA MET A 175 4.00 -1.64 10.96
C MET A 175 4.50 -1.54 12.40
N TYR A 176 5.56 -0.79 12.70
CA TYR A 176 5.95 -0.54 14.10
C TYR A 176 4.88 0.29 14.82
N GLY A 177 4.32 -0.22 15.92
CA GLY A 177 3.16 0.37 16.60
C GLY A 177 3.41 1.69 17.33
N TYR A 178 4.65 2.21 17.29
CA TYR A 178 5.00 3.52 17.85
C TYR A 178 5.41 4.51 16.77
N VAL A 179 5.12 5.80 17.01
CA VAL A 179 5.52 6.92 16.14
C VAL A 179 6.03 8.10 16.96
N SER A 180 6.99 8.84 16.40
CA SER A 180 7.47 10.12 16.94
C SER A 180 7.07 11.30 16.06
N SER A 181 6.98 12.50 16.64
CA SER A 181 6.79 13.74 15.87
C SER A 181 7.95 13.97 14.89
N GLY A 182 7.65 14.35 13.65
CA GLY A 182 8.65 14.54 12.59
C GLY A 182 9.18 13.24 11.96
N GLU A 183 8.63 12.07 12.33
CA GLU A 183 9.00 10.79 11.71
C GLU A 183 8.42 10.67 10.30
N THR A 184 9.25 10.21 9.34
CA THR A 184 8.87 9.99 7.94
C THR A 184 9.23 8.61 7.39
N LYS A 185 9.87 7.76 8.19
CA LYS A 185 10.40 6.46 7.72
C LYS A 185 9.33 5.46 7.28
N LYS A 186 8.08 5.63 7.73
CA LYS A 186 6.92 4.81 7.33
C LYS A 186 6.24 5.31 6.05
N GLN A 187 6.76 6.37 5.42
CA GLN A 187 6.34 6.76 4.07
C GLN A 187 6.79 5.73 3.00
N THR A 188 7.62 4.76 3.38
CA THR A 188 8.08 3.64 2.56
C THR A 188 7.97 2.35 3.36
N LEU A 189 7.74 1.23 2.68
CA LEU A 189 7.63 -0.09 3.31
C LEU A 189 9.00 -0.72 3.57
N ASP A 190 9.17 -1.35 4.73
CA ASP A 190 10.27 -2.28 4.97
C ASP A 190 10.01 -3.61 4.22
N GLN A 191 11.06 -4.42 4.03
CA GLN A 191 10.90 -5.72 3.36
C GLN A 191 9.92 -6.63 4.10
N ASP A 192 9.88 -6.58 5.44
CA ASP A 192 8.94 -7.40 6.22
C ASP A 192 7.48 -6.95 6.01
N ASP A 193 7.24 -5.64 5.82
CA ASP A 193 5.92 -5.11 5.47
C ASP A 193 5.49 -5.61 4.07
N ILE A 194 6.43 -5.60 3.10
CA ILE A 194 6.23 -6.13 1.73
C ILE A 194 5.93 -7.64 1.75
N ASP A 195 6.68 -8.41 2.54
CA ASP A 195 6.48 -9.85 2.69
C ASP A 195 5.11 -10.15 3.29
N GLY A 196 4.66 -9.34 4.26
CA GLY A 196 3.34 -9.43 4.88
C GLY A 196 2.19 -9.24 3.90
N ILE A 197 2.18 -8.16 3.11
CA ILE A 197 1.10 -7.96 2.12
C ILE A 197 1.17 -9.00 0.98
N THR A 198 2.37 -9.42 0.59
CA THR A 198 2.57 -10.48 -0.42
C THR A 198 2.01 -11.82 0.03
N TYR A 199 2.16 -12.13 1.32
CA TYR A 199 1.59 -13.32 1.93
C TYR A 199 0.05 -13.32 1.88
N ILE A 200 -0.58 -12.18 2.20
CA ILE A 200 -2.05 -12.07 2.25
C ILE A 200 -2.65 -12.03 0.83
N TYR A 201 -2.00 -11.29 -0.08
CA TYR A 201 -2.49 -10.96 -1.42
C TYR A 201 -1.44 -11.27 -2.49
N THR A 202 -1.11 -12.54 -2.69
CA THR A 202 -0.06 -12.94 -3.62
C THR A 202 -0.37 -12.57 -5.07
N CYS A 203 0.58 -11.89 -5.72
CA CYS A 203 0.58 -11.64 -7.16
C CYS A 203 1.07 -12.88 -7.93
N PRO A 204 0.25 -13.52 -8.79
CA PRO A 204 0.63 -14.77 -9.46
C PRO A 204 1.63 -14.62 -10.61
N ASN A 205 1.74 -13.44 -11.22
CA ASN A 205 2.63 -13.18 -12.35
C ASN A 205 3.71 -12.15 -11.98
N LEU A 206 4.83 -12.14 -12.71
CA LEU A 206 5.88 -11.16 -12.49
C LEU A 206 5.53 -9.80 -13.10
N SER A 207 6.19 -8.76 -12.59
CA SER A 207 5.82 -7.35 -12.75
C SER A 207 5.94 -6.77 -14.15
N ALA A 208 6.58 -7.48 -15.08
CA ALA A 208 6.56 -7.14 -16.49
C ALA A 208 6.40 -8.38 -17.38
N ARG A 209 5.86 -8.21 -18.60
CA ARG A 209 5.78 -9.28 -19.61
C ARG A 209 5.98 -8.77 -21.03
N ILE A 210 6.47 -9.64 -21.91
CA ILE A 210 6.33 -9.47 -23.37
C ILE A 210 4.97 -10.04 -23.77
N VAL A 211 4.19 -9.28 -24.54
CA VAL A 211 2.84 -9.65 -25.00
C VAL A 211 2.94 -10.65 -26.16
N ASP A 212 3.36 -11.87 -25.82
CA ASP A 212 3.52 -13.01 -26.73
C ASP A 212 2.48 -14.12 -26.48
N LEU A 213 2.51 -15.17 -27.30
CA LEU A 213 1.73 -16.40 -27.13
C LEU A 213 2.65 -17.63 -27.04
N PRO A 214 2.91 -18.19 -25.84
CA PRO A 214 2.48 -17.72 -24.51
C PRO A 214 3.28 -16.50 -24.03
N PRO A 215 2.74 -15.68 -23.10
CA PRO A 215 3.47 -14.56 -22.53
C PRO A 215 4.68 -15.02 -21.71
N VAL A 216 5.74 -14.21 -21.72
CA VAL A 216 6.95 -14.42 -20.91
C VAL A 216 7.08 -13.29 -19.89
N TYR A 217 7.25 -13.66 -18.63
CA TYR A 217 7.21 -12.74 -17.48
C TYR A 217 8.59 -12.50 -16.88
N TYR A 218 8.80 -11.29 -16.35
CA TYR A 218 10.05 -10.81 -15.80
C TYR A 218 9.80 -9.94 -14.56
N SER A 219 10.73 -9.96 -13.61
CA SER A 219 10.64 -9.16 -12.38
C SER A 219 11.25 -7.76 -12.50
N ALA A 220 11.99 -7.47 -13.58
CA ALA A 220 12.71 -6.22 -13.78
C ALA A 220 12.42 -5.64 -15.17
N PHE A 221 12.35 -4.32 -15.25
CA PHE A 221 12.06 -3.60 -16.48
C PHE A 221 13.22 -3.71 -17.47
N GLN A 222 14.47 -3.58 -17.01
CA GLN A 222 15.63 -3.69 -17.92
C GLN A 222 15.64 -5.06 -18.60
N VAL A 223 15.38 -6.13 -17.85
CA VAL A 223 15.44 -7.51 -18.36
C VAL A 223 14.35 -7.75 -19.41
N VAL A 224 13.13 -7.27 -19.19
CA VAL A 224 12.06 -7.41 -20.20
C VAL A 224 12.37 -6.60 -21.45
N TYR A 225 12.94 -5.38 -21.29
CA TYR A 225 13.39 -4.59 -22.43
C TYR A 225 14.45 -5.34 -23.23
N ASP A 226 15.50 -5.87 -22.59
CA ASP A 226 16.60 -6.56 -23.25
C ASP A 226 16.13 -7.77 -24.06
N ASN A 227 15.14 -8.52 -23.53
CA ASN A 227 14.59 -9.72 -24.16
C ASN A 227 13.54 -9.42 -25.25
N ALA A 228 12.91 -8.25 -25.26
CA ALA A 228 11.95 -7.88 -26.30
C ALA A 228 12.59 -7.77 -27.69
N GLY A 229 11.87 -8.22 -28.71
CA GLY A 229 12.18 -8.03 -30.12
C GLY A 229 11.87 -6.61 -30.64
N ASP A 230 12.23 -6.37 -31.90
CA ASP A 230 11.84 -5.14 -32.61
C ASP A 230 10.35 -5.19 -32.96
N GLY A 231 9.60 -4.20 -32.48
CA GLY A 231 8.15 -4.08 -32.63
C GLY A 231 7.33 -4.70 -31.49
N ASP A 232 7.97 -5.33 -30.51
CA ASP A 232 7.28 -6.01 -29.41
C ASP A 232 6.60 -5.01 -28.44
N THR A 233 5.51 -5.47 -27.83
CA THR A 233 4.86 -4.78 -26.72
C THR A 233 5.26 -5.40 -25.39
N ILE A 234 5.70 -4.57 -24.46
CA ILE A 234 5.93 -4.89 -23.05
C ILE A 234 4.79 -4.31 -22.23
N GLN A 235 4.28 -5.09 -21.29
CA GLN A 235 3.33 -4.61 -20.28
C GLN A 235 3.96 -4.67 -18.89
N SER A 236 3.58 -3.76 -17.99
CA SER A 236 4.03 -3.80 -16.59
C SER A 236 2.94 -3.46 -15.58
N HIS A 237 3.07 -4.02 -14.38
CA HIS A 237 2.16 -3.78 -13.27
C HIS A 237 2.20 -2.32 -12.78
N THR A 238 1.25 -1.96 -11.93
CA THR A 238 1.33 -0.80 -11.03
C THR A 238 2.39 -1.08 -9.96
N VAL A 239 3.63 -0.67 -10.22
CA VAL A 239 4.79 -0.95 -9.36
C VAL A 239 5.84 0.14 -9.53
N VAL A 240 6.72 0.30 -8.54
CA VAL A 240 7.97 1.05 -8.66
C VAL A 240 9.14 0.13 -8.99
N PHE A 241 9.68 0.25 -10.20
CA PHE A 241 10.98 -0.35 -10.55
C PHE A 241 12.09 0.57 -10.05
N SER A 242 12.94 0.09 -9.13
CA SER A 242 14.10 0.83 -8.62
C SER A 242 15.37 0.35 -9.32
N GLU A 243 15.54 0.77 -10.58
CA GLU A 243 16.66 0.40 -11.46
C GLU A 243 16.91 1.52 -12.48
N ASP A 244 18.09 1.51 -13.12
CA ASP A 244 18.33 2.31 -14.33
C ASP A 244 17.88 1.52 -15.56
N ILE A 245 17.25 2.18 -16.53
CA ILE A 245 16.87 1.61 -17.83
C ILE A 245 17.79 2.15 -18.93
N TYR A 246 18.37 1.25 -19.70
CA TYR A 246 19.18 1.48 -20.88
C TYR A 246 18.43 1.04 -22.13
N ILE A 247 18.03 2.02 -22.95
CA ILE A 247 17.47 1.81 -24.29
C ILE A 247 18.64 1.95 -25.27
N ASP A 248 19.40 0.88 -25.43
CA ASP A 248 20.70 0.86 -26.11
C ASP A 248 20.80 -0.15 -27.25
N HIS A 249 19.72 -0.88 -27.51
CA HIS A 249 19.61 -1.78 -28.65
C HIS A 249 18.88 -1.08 -29.81
N ASN A 250 19.31 -1.30 -31.06
CA ASN A 250 18.66 -0.73 -32.25
C ASN A 250 17.34 -1.46 -32.59
N LYS A 251 16.36 -1.34 -31.69
CA LYS A 251 15.00 -1.89 -31.77
C LYS A 251 13.99 -0.86 -31.25
N SER A 252 12.74 -0.99 -31.68
CA SER A 252 11.62 -0.19 -31.21
C SER A 252 10.71 -1.08 -30.36
N VAL A 253 10.46 -0.68 -29.12
CA VAL A 253 9.60 -1.43 -28.19
C VAL A 253 8.44 -0.53 -27.79
N VAL A 254 7.25 -1.11 -27.68
CA VAL A 254 6.07 -0.44 -27.14
C VAL A 254 5.93 -0.82 -25.67
N HIS A 255 5.60 0.13 -24.81
CA HIS A 255 5.33 -0.10 -23.40
C HIS A 255 3.94 0.37 -23.00
N GLU A 256 3.25 -0.47 -22.24
CA GLU A 256 1.99 -0.15 -21.58
C GLU A 256 2.12 -0.43 -20.07
N GLY A 257 1.94 0.59 -19.23
CA GLY A 257 2.16 0.50 -17.78
C GLY A 257 0.87 0.51 -16.96
N GLY A 258 0.93 0.07 -15.70
CA GLY A 258 -0.16 0.22 -14.74
C GLY A 258 -1.21 -0.90 -14.74
N PHE A 259 -0.83 -2.11 -15.17
CA PHE A 259 -1.69 -3.29 -15.08
C PHE A 259 -1.80 -3.83 -13.65
N ASN A 260 -2.83 -4.64 -13.41
CA ASN A 260 -2.95 -5.52 -12.24
C ASN A 260 -2.16 -6.82 -12.47
N CYS A 261 -2.12 -7.72 -11.46
CA CYS A 261 -1.25 -8.89 -11.52
C CYS A 261 -1.61 -9.94 -12.58
N ASP A 262 -2.84 -9.91 -13.11
CA ASP A 262 -3.27 -10.86 -14.13
C ASP A 262 -3.16 -10.33 -15.56
N TYR A 263 -2.93 -9.02 -15.73
CA TYR A 263 -2.88 -8.30 -17.00
C TYR A 263 -4.11 -8.49 -17.90
N ASN A 264 -5.27 -8.85 -17.33
CA ASN A 264 -6.48 -9.11 -18.10
C ASN A 264 -7.36 -7.86 -18.23
N ASP A 265 -7.26 -6.96 -17.26
CA ASP A 265 -8.04 -5.73 -17.21
C ASP A 265 -7.28 -4.53 -17.82
N PRO A 266 -7.99 -3.50 -18.30
CA PRO A 266 -7.36 -2.24 -18.71
C PRO A 266 -6.51 -1.63 -17.58
N PRO A 267 -5.36 -1.01 -17.89
CA PRO A 267 -4.50 -0.43 -16.87
C PRO A 267 -5.19 0.76 -16.20
N ILE A 268 -5.31 0.71 -14.87
CA ILE A 268 -5.90 1.78 -14.04
C ILE A 268 -4.86 2.50 -13.18
N GLY A 269 -3.68 1.91 -13.02
CA GLY A 269 -2.61 2.47 -12.18
C GLY A 269 -1.46 3.04 -12.98
N ARG A 270 -0.29 3.09 -12.33
CA ARG A 270 0.92 3.71 -12.85
C ARG A 270 2.13 2.84 -12.59
N THR A 271 2.92 2.59 -13.62
CA THR A 271 4.28 2.09 -13.47
C THR A 271 5.22 3.27 -13.24
N THR A 272 6.07 3.17 -12.22
CA THR A 272 7.07 4.19 -11.91
C THR A 272 8.47 3.60 -12.04
N LEU A 273 9.38 4.32 -12.68
CA LEU A 273 10.82 4.07 -12.64
C LEU A 273 11.45 5.06 -11.65
N ASN A 274 12.12 4.53 -10.63
CA ASN A 274 12.93 5.28 -9.69
C ASN A 274 14.41 5.04 -10.03
N GLY A 275 14.93 5.87 -10.93
CA GLY A 275 16.22 5.68 -11.58
C GLY A 275 16.31 6.40 -12.91
N ASN A 276 17.44 6.23 -13.62
CA ASN A 276 17.67 6.92 -14.87
C ASN A 276 17.11 6.13 -16.05
N MET A 277 16.52 6.84 -17.02
CA MET A 277 16.26 6.28 -18.34
C MET A 277 17.23 6.89 -19.35
N ILE A 278 18.10 6.05 -19.92
CA ILE A 278 19.19 6.43 -20.82
C ILE A 278 18.91 5.84 -22.20
N ILE A 279 18.84 6.70 -23.22
CA ILE A 279 18.55 6.29 -24.59
C ILE A 279 19.80 6.54 -25.44
N SER A 280 20.39 5.47 -25.96
CA SER A 280 21.56 5.53 -26.86
C SER A 280 21.34 4.86 -28.21
N ALA A 281 20.37 3.95 -28.34
CA ALA A 281 19.91 3.41 -29.62
C ALA A 281 18.44 2.96 -29.54
N GLY A 282 17.74 2.89 -30.67
CA GLY A 282 16.35 2.40 -30.71
C GLY A 282 15.32 3.37 -30.12
N SER A 283 14.18 2.83 -29.68
CA SER A 283 13.09 3.61 -29.07
C SER A 283 12.24 2.80 -28.10
N LEU A 284 11.68 3.48 -27.10
CA LEU A 284 10.63 2.97 -26.22
C LEU A 284 9.42 3.89 -26.37
N THR A 285 8.31 3.38 -26.90
CA THR A 285 7.07 4.13 -27.13
C THR A 285 6.07 3.81 -26.04
N ILE A 286 5.59 4.81 -25.30
CA ILE A 286 4.54 4.62 -24.29
C ILE A 286 3.17 4.68 -24.99
N ALA A 287 2.48 3.55 -25.13
CA ALA A 287 1.23 3.45 -25.89
C ALA A 287 -0.04 3.27 -25.03
N GLY A 288 0.10 2.96 -23.74
CA GLY A 288 -1.04 2.71 -22.85
C GLY A 288 -0.70 2.84 -21.37
N GLY A 289 -1.70 3.19 -20.57
CA GLY A 289 -1.58 3.38 -19.13
C GLY A 289 -0.64 4.51 -18.72
N ALA A 290 -0.21 4.53 -17.45
CA ALA A 290 0.65 5.59 -16.92
C ALA A 290 2.07 5.09 -16.64
N PHE A 291 3.07 5.82 -17.16
CA PHE A 291 4.49 5.57 -16.92
C PHE A 291 5.16 6.86 -16.44
N LYS A 292 5.88 6.80 -15.32
CA LYS A 292 6.59 7.95 -14.73
C LYS A 292 8.06 7.59 -14.51
N VAL A 293 8.97 8.48 -14.88
CA VAL A 293 10.38 8.44 -14.47
C VAL A 293 10.59 9.53 -13.43
N GLN A 294 11.24 9.21 -12.32
CA GLN A 294 11.53 10.16 -11.24
C GLN A 294 12.93 9.99 -10.66
#